data_AF-A0A839U589-F1
#
_entry.id   AF-A0A839U589-F1
#
_cell.length_a   1.000
_cell.length_b   1.000
_cell.length_c   1.000
_cell.angle_alpha   90.00
_cell.angle_beta   90.00
_cell.angle_gamma   90.00
#
_symmetry.space_group_name_H-M   'P 1'
#
loop_
_entity.id
_entity.type
_entity.pdbx_description
1 polymer ?
#
loop_
_entity_poly.entity_id
_entity_poly.type
_entity_poly.pdbx_seq_one_letter_code
_entity_poly.pdbx_strand_id
1 'polypeptide(L)'
;MTKQQAPLAKSAAAEPRAVRPRDKRFDGYLKSAGFVLAVASFVLPFVMYFDVLDARPRLESSGKKVNDPLNRTNQKVVRETHGRNGASPGKPSEELDPMTTATTADLKEDRTTSIEEASKQPFPRKPVFLLREIVGGLVMIEDDTGYWFVEKGATLPDGSKLVAIERGDGKDAWQIKTSDGDVIARTN
;
A
#
# COMPACT_ATOMS: atom_id res chain seq x y z
N MET A 1 25.31 2.75 98.62
CA MET A 1 25.19 2.14 97.27
C MET A 1 24.74 3.20 96.29
N THR A 2 25.59 3.51 95.30
CA THR A 2 25.27 4.11 93.98
C THR A 2 24.67 5.54 94.01
N LYS A 3 25.14 6.56 93.27
CA LYS A 3 25.61 6.60 91.88
C LYS A 3 26.20 8.00 91.60
N GLN A 4 27.34 8.06 90.92
CA GLN A 4 27.86 9.28 90.28
C GLN A 4 26.93 9.70 89.12
N GLN A 5 26.74 11.01 88.88
CA GLN A 5 26.63 11.51 87.51
C GLN A 5 27.00 12.99 87.36
N ALA A 6 27.87 13.25 86.39
CA ALA A 6 28.53 14.50 86.02
C ALA A 6 27.58 15.56 85.40
N PRO A 7 27.99 16.85 85.32
CA PRO A 7 27.15 17.89 84.74
C PRO A 7 27.28 18.00 83.21
N LEU A 8 26.12 18.26 82.60
CA LEU A 8 25.85 18.93 81.31
C LEU A 8 26.99 19.00 80.27
N ALA A 9 26.92 18.13 79.26
CA ALA A 9 27.25 18.50 77.89
C ALA A 9 25.96 18.90 77.18
N LYS A 10 25.79 20.20 76.98
CA LYS A 10 24.68 20.84 76.27
C LYS A 10 24.80 20.44 74.79
N SER A 11 23.99 19.47 74.36
CA SER A 11 23.80 19.15 72.94
C SER A 11 23.38 20.42 72.21
N ALA A 12 24.13 20.79 71.17
CA ALA A 12 23.81 21.90 70.30
C ALA A 12 22.40 21.70 69.73
N ALA A 13 21.51 22.61 70.11
CA ALA A 13 20.15 22.66 69.66
C ALA A 13 20.13 22.76 68.12
N ALA A 14 19.57 21.74 67.46
CA ALA A 14 19.05 21.90 66.12
C ALA A 14 17.82 22.80 66.21
N GLU A 15 17.93 23.99 65.64
CA GLU A 15 16.87 24.97 65.54
C GLU A 15 15.67 24.36 64.79
N PRO A 16 14.43 24.41 65.32
CA PRO A 16 13.28 23.93 64.57
C PRO A 16 13.04 24.89 63.40
N ARG A 17 13.38 24.44 62.18
CA ARG A 17 13.10 25.16 60.94
C ARG A 17 11.60 25.44 60.88
N ALA A 18 11.21 26.69 61.07
CA ALA A 18 9.82 27.11 61.10
C ALA A 18 9.13 26.71 59.78
N VAL A 19 8.22 25.75 59.87
CA VAL A 19 7.39 25.33 58.74
C VAL A 19 6.42 26.49 58.47
N ARG A 20 6.64 27.19 57.35
CA ARG A 20 5.75 28.28 56.92
C ARG A 20 4.33 27.73 56.75
N PRO A 21 3.28 28.44 57.21
CA PRO A 21 1.91 27.98 57.05
C PRO A 21 1.60 27.84 55.56
N ARG A 22 1.22 26.64 55.15
CA ARG A 22 0.92 26.31 53.75
C ARG A 22 -0.44 26.90 53.37
N ASP A 23 -0.48 27.68 52.30
CA ASP A 23 -1.68 28.35 51.84
C ASP A 23 -2.71 27.34 51.32
N LYS A 24 -3.72 27.05 52.13
CA LYS A 24 -4.78 26.07 51.82
C LYS A 24 -5.57 26.41 50.55
N ARG A 25 -5.67 27.70 50.20
CA ARG A 25 -6.32 28.18 48.97
C ARG A 25 -5.51 27.79 47.74
N PHE A 26 -4.19 28.00 47.79
CA PHE A 26 -3.27 27.63 46.73
C PHE A 26 -3.23 26.12 46.52
N ASP A 27 -3.22 25.33 47.60
CA ASP A 27 -3.31 23.86 47.53
C ASP A 27 -4.62 23.39 46.87
N GLY A 28 -5.73 24.09 47.10
CA GLY A 28 -7.01 23.84 46.45
C GLY A 28 -6.99 24.09 44.95
N TYR A 29 -6.40 25.22 44.51
CA TYR A 29 -6.23 25.52 43.08
C TYR A 29 -5.33 24.51 42.37
N LEU A 30 -4.24 24.07 43.02
CA LEU A 30 -3.34 23.10 42.43
C LEU A 30 -4.00 21.73 42.25
N LYS A 31 -4.84 21.33 43.23
CA LYS A 31 -5.65 20.10 43.15
C LYS A 31 -6.71 20.18 42.05
N SER A 32 -7.45 21.28 41.95
CA SER A 32 -8.48 21.42 40.92
C SER A 32 -7.89 21.50 39.52
N ALA A 33 -6.80 22.27 39.34
CA ALA A 33 -6.10 22.36 38.06
C ALA A 33 -5.53 21.02 37.61
N GLY A 34 -4.89 20.27 38.52
CA GLY A 34 -4.38 18.93 38.22
C GLY A 34 -5.49 17.94 37.87
N PHE A 35 -6.62 17.99 38.57
CA PHE A 35 -7.77 17.13 38.28
C PHE A 35 -8.39 17.43 36.91
N VAL A 36 -8.61 18.70 36.58
CA VAL A 36 -9.13 19.11 35.27
C VAL A 36 -8.18 18.69 34.15
N LEU A 37 -6.87 18.89 34.33
CA LEU A 37 -5.86 18.48 33.35
C LEU A 37 -5.84 16.96 33.14
N ALA A 38 -5.97 16.17 34.22
CA ALA A 38 -6.03 14.72 34.14
C ALA A 38 -7.27 14.22 33.38
N VAL A 39 -8.44 14.79 33.68
CA VAL A 39 -9.69 14.44 32.98
C VAL A 39 -9.61 14.82 31.50
N ALA A 40 -9.11 16.02 31.19
CA ALA A 40 -8.92 16.45 29.80
C ALA A 40 -7.97 15.52 29.05
N SER A 41 -6.82 15.15 29.64
CA SER A 41 -5.85 14.24 29.02
C SER A 41 -6.39 12.83 28.81
N PHE A 42 -7.28 12.35 29.68
CA PHE A 42 -7.90 11.03 29.55
C PHE A 42 -8.97 11.00 28.44
N VAL A 43 -9.78 12.06 28.31
CA VAL A 43 -10.87 12.13 27.34
C VAL A 43 -10.39 12.52 25.94
N LEU A 44 -9.32 13.32 25.83
CA LEU A 44 -8.77 13.80 24.56
C LEU A 44 -8.55 12.70 23.49
N PRO A 45 -7.89 11.56 23.78
CA PRO A 45 -7.68 10.53 22.75
C PRO A 45 -8.98 9.92 22.23
N PHE A 46 -10.02 9.83 23.06
CA PHE A 46 -11.32 9.32 22.63
C PHE A 46 -12.06 10.33 21.74
N VAL A 47 -12.00 11.62 22.07
CA VAL A 47 -12.59 12.69 21.24
C VAL A 47 -11.94 12.71 19.86
N MET A 48 -10.61 12.72 19.81
CA MET A 48 -9.87 12.64 18.55
C MET A 48 -10.19 11.36 17.77
N TYR A 49 -10.37 10.23 18.46
CA TYR A 49 -10.77 8.98 17.81
C TYR A 49 -12.16 9.07 17.16
N PHE A 50 -13.14 9.69 17.82
CA PHE A 50 -14.48 9.89 17.22
C PHE A 50 -14.45 10.84 16.02
N ASP A 51 -13.69 11.94 16.09
CA ASP A 51 -13.50 12.83 14.93
C ASP A 51 -12.86 12.07 13.75
N VAL A 52 -11.88 11.21 14.03
CA VAL A 52 -11.25 10.34 13.02
C VAL A 52 -12.23 9.30 12.49
N LEU A 53 -13.16 8.78 13.30
CA LEU A 53 -14.18 7.85 12.82
C LEU A 53 -15.18 8.52 11.87
N ASP A 54 -15.56 9.77 12.14
CA ASP A 54 -16.46 10.53 11.27
C ASP A 54 -15.76 11.04 9.99
N ALA A 55 -14.47 11.37 10.07
CA ALA A 55 -13.66 11.79 8.94
C ALA A 55 -13.21 10.65 8.03
N ARG A 56 -13.36 9.39 8.46
CA ARG A 56 -13.09 8.24 7.58
C ARG A 56 -14.09 8.28 6.43
N PRO A 57 -13.64 8.10 5.18
CA PRO A 57 -14.56 7.89 4.08
C PRO A 57 -15.37 6.63 4.41
N ARG A 58 -16.65 6.84 4.74
CA ARG A 58 -17.60 5.76 4.93
C ARG A 58 -17.70 5.07 3.58
N LEU A 59 -17.06 3.89 3.45
CA LEU A 59 -17.36 2.98 2.36
C LEU A 59 -18.80 2.57 2.57
N GLU A 60 -19.73 3.38 2.06
CA GLU A 60 -21.10 2.97 1.86
C GLU A 60 -21.01 1.65 1.11
N SER A 61 -21.27 0.55 1.82
CA SER A 61 -21.55 -0.74 1.21
C SER A 61 -22.87 -0.56 0.48
N SER A 62 -22.82 0.16 -0.63
CA SER A 62 -23.87 0.21 -1.63
C SER A 62 -24.16 -1.25 -1.90
N GLY A 63 -25.35 -1.74 -1.50
CA GLY A 63 -25.74 -3.16 -1.61
C GLY A 63 -25.72 -3.73 -3.02
N LYS A 64 -25.14 -3.00 -3.97
CA LYS A 64 -24.60 -3.49 -5.23
C LYS A 64 -23.52 -4.52 -4.92
N LYS A 65 -23.85 -5.79 -5.14
CA LYS A 65 -22.86 -6.84 -5.31
C LYS A 65 -21.86 -6.37 -6.37
N VAL A 66 -20.69 -5.94 -5.92
CA VAL A 66 -19.56 -5.68 -6.81
C VAL A 66 -19.19 -7.04 -7.36
N ASN A 67 -19.51 -7.25 -8.64
CA ASN A 67 -19.02 -8.41 -9.37
C ASN A 67 -17.52 -8.21 -9.53
N ASP A 68 -16.76 -8.76 -8.58
CA ASP A 68 -15.31 -8.81 -8.67
C ASP A 68 -14.94 -9.65 -9.90
N PRO A 69 -14.32 -9.05 -10.94
CA PRO A 69 -13.98 -9.77 -12.17
C PRO A 69 -12.90 -10.84 -11.93
N LEU A 70 -12.22 -10.83 -10.77
CA LEU A 70 -11.28 -11.88 -10.35
C LEU A 70 -11.93 -12.98 -9.51
N ASN A 71 -13.23 -12.87 -9.17
CA ASN A 71 -13.92 -13.88 -8.37
C ASN A 71 -14.19 -15.15 -9.20
N ARG A 72 -13.31 -16.14 -9.05
CA ARG A 72 -13.38 -17.44 -9.75
C ARG A 72 -14.28 -18.48 -9.07
N THR A 73 -15.05 -18.11 -8.06
CA THR A 73 -15.80 -19.08 -7.21
C THR A 73 -16.82 -19.90 -8.01
N ASN A 74 -17.38 -19.34 -9.10
CA ASN A 74 -18.30 -20.04 -10.01
C ASN A 74 -17.70 -20.28 -11.40
N GLN A 75 -16.41 -20.04 -11.59
CA GLN A 75 -15.77 -20.22 -12.89
C GLN A 75 -15.49 -21.71 -13.09
N LYS A 76 -16.40 -22.40 -13.80
CA LYS A 76 -16.14 -23.74 -14.30
C LYS A 76 -14.98 -23.66 -15.30
N VAL A 77 -13.78 -23.97 -14.84
CA VAL A 77 -12.59 -24.09 -15.68
C VAL A 77 -12.80 -25.33 -16.57
N VAL A 78 -13.35 -25.11 -17.76
CA VAL A 78 -13.33 -26.12 -18.83
C VAL A 78 -11.94 -26.04 -19.46
N ARG A 79 -10.98 -26.75 -18.87
CA ARG A 79 -9.78 -27.12 -19.61
C ARG A 79 -10.17 -28.27 -20.51
N GLU A 80 -10.43 -28.00 -21.77
CA GLU A 80 -10.30 -29.02 -22.81
C GLU A 80 -8.82 -29.35 -22.91
N THR A 81 -8.36 -30.25 -22.03
CA THR A 81 -7.13 -30.96 -22.31
C THR A 81 -7.42 -31.87 -23.49
N HIS A 82 -6.98 -31.48 -24.68
CA HIS A 82 -6.70 -32.44 -25.75
C HIS A 82 -5.51 -33.30 -25.30
N GLY A 83 -5.77 -34.12 -24.28
CA GLY A 83 -4.87 -35.14 -23.79
C GLY A 83 -4.72 -36.15 -24.91
N ARG A 84 -3.49 -36.31 -25.36
CA ARG A 84 -3.01 -37.39 -26.21
C ARG A 84 -3.47 -38.74 -25.65
N ASN A 85 -4.60 -39.21 -26.16
CA ASN A 85 -5.07 -40.57 -25.88
C ASN A 85 -4.04 -41.54 -26.46
N GLY A 86 -3.70 -42.53 -25.64
CA GLY A 86 -2.56 -43.42 -25.83
C GLY A 86 -2.50 -44.11 -27.19
N ALA A 87 -1.26 -44.41 -27.56
CA ALA A 87 -0.92 -45.24 -28.71
C ALA A 87 -1.72 -46.55 -28.69
N SER A 88 -2.54 -46.76 -29.72
CA SER A 88 -3.01 -48.08 -30.15
C SER A 88 -2.33 -48.39 -31.49
N PRO A 89 -1.77 -49.60 -31.71
CA PRO A 89 -1.15 -49.96 -32.97
C PRO A 89 -2.27 -50.36 -33.95
N GLY A 90 -2.92 -49.38 -34.54
CA GLY A 90 -3.98 -49.57 -35.53
C GLY A 90 -3.71 -48.72 -36.76
N LYS A 91 -3.16 -49.36 -37.80
CA LYS A 91 -3.05 -49.01 -39.23
C LYS A 91 -3.17 -47.51 -39.61
N PRO A 92 -2.18 -46.92 -40.29
CA PRO A 92 -2.31 -45.58 -40.84
C PRO A 92 -3.26 -45.64 -42.05
N SER A 93 -4.53 -45.29 -41.86
CA SER A 93 -5.36 -44.86 -42.97
C SER A 93 -4.99 -43.40 -43.25
N GLU A 94 -4.19 -43.29 -44.28
CA GLU A 94 -3.72 -42.14 -45.01
C GLU A 94 -4.88 -41.21 -45.39
N GLU A 95 -5.12 -40.21 -44.56
CA GLU A 95 -5.57 -38.90 -45.02
C GLU A 95 -4.81 -37.85 -44.21
N LEU A 96 -3.51 -37.85 -44.46
CA LEU A 96 -2.64 -36.74 -44.11
C LEU A 96 -3.11 -35.57 -44.95
N ASP A 97 -3.61 -34.52 -44.31
CA ASP A 97 -3.81 -33.22 -44.96
C ASP A 97 -2.46 -32.81 -45.60
N PRO A 98 -2.35 -32.73 -46.94
CA PRO A 98 -1.12 -32.30 -47.59
C PRO A 98 -0.83 -30.81 -47.31
N MET A 99 -1.74 -30.08 -46.66
CA MET A 99 -1.49 -28.73 -46.17
C MET A 99 -0.63 -28.78 -44.89
N THR A 100 0.63 -29.20 -45.07
CA THR A 100 1.70 -28.99 -44.09
C THR A 100 1.87 -27.49 -43.88
N THR A 101 1.21 -26.95 -42.85
CA THR A 101 1.39 -25.56 -42.37
C THR A 101 2.52 -25.45 -41.33
N ALA A 102 3.19 -26.55 -41.02
CA ALA A 102 4.37 -26.57 -40.18
C ALA A 102 5.62 -26.41 -41.05
N THR A 103 6.17 -25.20 -41.12
CA THR A 103 7.56 -24.97 -41.53
C THR A 103 8.47 -25.67 -40.52
N THR A 104 8.85 -26.91 -40.80
CA THR A 104 9.96 -27.55 -40.11
C THR A 104 11.23 -27.02 -40.76
N ALA A 105 11.97 -26.19 -40.03
CA ALA A 105 13.26 -25.69 -40.48
C ALA A 105 14.26 -26.85 -40.50
N ASP A 106 14.36 -27.52 -41.64
CA ASP A 106 15.60 -28.21 -42.00
C ASP A 106 16.70 -27.16 -42.19
N LEU A 107 17.93 -27.55 -41.87
CA LEU A 107 19.16 -26.76 -41.91
C LEU A 107 19.42 -25.83 -40.71
N LYS A 108 20.40 -26.28 -39.93
CA LYS A 108 21.02 -25.64 -38.76
C LYS A 108 21.61 -24.25 -39.07
N GLU A 109 21.85 -23.91 -40.33
CA GLU A 109 22.37 -22.61 -40.80
C GLU A 109 21.26 -21.58 -41.07
N ASP A 110 20.07 -22.01 -41.50
CA ASP A 110 18.92 -21.11 -41.74
C ASP A 110 18.22 -20.70 -40.44
N ARG A 111 18.45 -21.42 -39.33
CA ARG A 111 17.91 -21.02 -38.02
C ARG A 111 18.53 -19.71 -37.52
N THR A 112 19.82 -19.48 -37.74
CA THR A 112 20.49 -18.26 -37.28
C THR A 112 20.07 -17.04 -38.09
N THR A 113 19.93 -17.19 -39.41
CA THR A 113 19.46 -16.12 -40.31
C THR A 113 17.98 -15.80 -40.07
N SER A 114 17.15 -16.82 -39.86
CA SER A 114 15.73 -16.64 -39.51
C SER A 114 15.52 -15.99 -38.14
N ILE A 115 16.38 -16.25 -37.15
CA ILE A 115 16.36 -15.54 -35.86
C ILE A 115 16.76 -14.07 -36.04
N GLU A 116 17.78 -13.78 -36.86
CA GLU A 116 18.15 -12.40 -37.17
C GLU A 116 17.02 -11.64 -37.90
N GLU A 117 16.28 -12.29 -38.79
CA GLU A 117 15.12 -11.71 -39.47
C GLU A 117 13.90 -11.57 -38.55
N ALA A 118 13.60 -12.56 -37.70
CA ALA A 118 12.54 -12.48 -36.71
C ALA A 118 12.83 -11.39 -35.65
N SER A 119 14.10 -11.15 -35.32
CA SER A 119 14.52 -10.08 -34.40
C SER A 119 14.39 -8.67 -34.99
N LYS A 120 14.22 -8.54 -36.32
CA LYS A 120 13.97 -7.25 -36.99
C LYS A 120 12.49 -6.84 -36.95
N GLN A 121 11.59 -7.66 -36.41
CA GLN A 121 10.20 -7.25 -36.26
C GLN A 121 10.15 -6.08 -35.25
N PRO A 122 9.58 -4.92 -35.62
CA PRO A 122 9.50 -3.80 -34.71
C PRO A 122 8.70 -4.19 -33.47
N PHE A 123 9.25 -3.90 -32.28
CA PHE A 123 8.52 -4.08 -31.04
C PHE A 123 7.26 -3.19 -31.06
N PRO A 124 6.14 -3.67 -30.49
CA PRO A 124 4.98 -2.82 -30.28
C PRO A 124 5.40 -1.57 -29.51
N ARG A 125 4.82 -0.44 -29.88
CA ARG A 125 5.12 0.84 -29.23
C ARG A 125 4.75 0.72 -27.74
N LYS A 126 5.59 1.29 -26.87
CA LYS A 126 5.26 1.36 -25.44
C LYS A 126 3.96 2.16 -25.27
N PRO A 127 3.03 1.69 -24.44
CA PRO A 127 1.82 2.45 -24.12
C PRO A 127 2.21 3.77 -23.45
N VAL A 128 1.42 4.82 -23.71
CA VAL A 128 1.66 6.16 -23.17
C VAL A 128 0.53 6.47 -22.21
N PHE A 129 0.84 6.55 -20.93
CA PHE A 129 -0.18 6.80 -19.91
C PHE A 129 -0.48 8.29 -19.76
N LEU A 130 -1.76 8.60 -19.66
CA LEU A 130 -2.26 9.91 -19.29
C LEU A 130 -2.79 9.85 -17.86
N LEU A 131 -2.25 10.71 -16.99
CA LEU A 131 -2.71 10.83 -15.61
C LEU A 131 -3.98 11.69 -15.57
N ARG A 132 -5.11 11.09 -15.16
CA ARG A 132 -6.43 11.74 -15.18
C ARG A 132 -6.84 12.31 -13.83
N GLU A 133 -6.84 11.48 -12.79
CA GLU A 133 -7.34 11.85 -11.46
C GLU A 133 -6.59 11.09 -10.37
N ILE A 134 -6.49 11.69 -9.17
CA ILE A 134 -5.93 11.03 -7.99
C ILE A 134 -6.86 11.24 -6.80
N VAL A 135 -7.36 10.15 -6.23
CA VAL A 135 -8.27 10.17 -5.07
C VAL A 135 -7.72 9.25 -3.98
N GLY A 136 -7.33 9.81 -2.85
CA GLY A 136 -6.97 9.03 -1.66
C GLY A 136 -5.78 8.07 -1.86
N GLY A 137 -4.90 8.32 -2.82
CA GLY A 137 -3.78 7.44 -3.18
C GLY A 137 -4.08 6.44 -4.29
N LEU A 138 -5.32 6.40 -4.78
CA LEU A 138 -5.70 5.71 -6.00
C LEU A 138 -5.50 6.65 -7.20
N VAL A 139 -4.79 6.17 -8.21
CA VAL A 139 -4.49 6.91 -9.43
C VAL A 139 -5.33 6.36 -10.57
N MET A 140 -6.06 7.23 -11.24
CA MET A 140 -6.74 6.92 -12.49
C MET A 140 -5.84 7.32 -13.66
N ILE A 141 -5.38 6.32 -14.40
CA ILE A 141 -4.59 6.49 -15.62
C ILE A 141 -5.40 6.05 -16.83
N GLU A 142 -5.12 6.64 -17.98
CA GLU A 142 -5.68 6.23 -19.27
C GLU A 142 -4.55 5.80 -20.21
N ASP A 143 -4.81 4.72 -20.93
CA ASP A 143 -3.98 4.17 -22.00
C ASP A 143 -4.84 3.99 -23.26
N ASP A 144 -4.24 3.57 -24.37
CA ASP A 144 -4.93 3.23 -25.62
C ASP A 144 -6.02 2.16 -25.46
N THR A 145 -5.89 1.29 -24.46
CA THR A 145 -6.85 0.24 -24.09
C THR A 145 -7.99 0.72 -23.19
N GLY A 146 -7.87 1.90 -22.57
CA GLY A 146 -8.89 2.49 -21.69
C GLY A 146 -8.36 2.95 -20.34
N TYR A 147 -9.25 2.98 -19.34
CA TYR A 147 -8.95 3.50 -18.01
C TYR A 147 -8.54 2.41 -17.02
N TRP A 148 -7.54 2.72 -16.20
CA TRP A 148 -7.00 1.85 -15.18
C TRP A 148 -6.93 2.57 -13.84
N PHE A 149 -7.20 1.84 -12.76
CA PHE A 149 -7.05 2.32 -11.40
C PHE A 149 -5.87 1.59 -10.75
N VAL A 150 -4.86 2.35 -10.31
CA VAL A 150 -3.62 1.80 -9.76
C VAL A 150 -3.26 2.47 -8.43
N GLU A 151 -2.71 1.68 -7.52
CA GLU A 151 -2.17 2.15 -6.25
C GLU A 151 -0.64 2.07 -6.27
N LYS A 152 0.02 2.76 -5.32
CA LYS A 152 1.47 2.67 -5.16
C LYS A 152 1.92 1.21 -5.01
N GLY A 153 2.84 0.77 -5.86
CA GLY A 153 3.39 -0.59 -5.91
C GLY A 153 2.71 -1.52 -6.93
N ALA A 154 1.56 -1.11 -7.50
CA ALA A 154 0.87 -1.85 -8.54
C ALA A 154 1.69 -1.87 -9.85
N THR A 155 1.47 -2.92 -10.64
CA THR A 155 2.07 -3.07 -11.97
C THR A 155 1.16 -2.41 -13.00
N LEU A 156 1.71 -1.53 -13.84
CA LEU A 156 1.03 -0.86 -14.94
C LEU A 156 0.90 -1.79 -16.17
N PRO A 157 0.07 -1.44 -17.17
CA PRO A 157 -0.09 -2.24 -18.39
C PRO A 157 1.18 -2.46 -19.21
N ASP A 158 2.20 -1.61 -19.08
CA ASP A 158 3.54 -1.78 -19.68
C ASP A 158 4.46 -2.72 -18.89
N GLY A 159 3.99 -3.24 -17.74
CA GLY A 159 4.77 -4.08 -16.84
C GLY A 159 5.62 -3.32 -15.83
N SER A 160 5.64 -1.98 -15.89
CA SER A 160 6.36 -1.14 -14.94
C SER A 160 5.61 -1.04 -13.60
N LYS A 161 6.24 -0.51 -12.54
CA LYS A 161 5.61 -0.36 -11.21
C LYS A 161 5.42 1.09 -10.83
N LEU A 162 4.27 1.42 -10.21
CA LEU A 162 4.04 2.73 -9.63
C LEU A 162 4.89 2.90 -8.36
N VAL A 163 5.93 3.72 -8.40
CA VAL A 163 6.87 3.91 -7.28
C VAL A 163 6.38 4.99 -6.34
N ALA A 164 5.91 6.11 -6.86
CA ALA A 164 5.50 7.25 -6.06
C ALA A 164 4.38 8.05 -6.71
N ILE A 165 3.61 8.71 -5.85
CA ILE A 165 2.56 9.67 -6.19
C ILE A 165 2.93 10.96 -5.47
N GLU A 166 3.21 12.01 -6.23
CA GLU A 166 3.73 13.27 -5.72
C GLU A 166 2.86 14.43 -6.18
N ARG A 167 2.88 15.51 -5.40
CA ARG A 167 2.27 16.78 -5.77
C ARG A 167 3.39 17.71 -6.24
N GLY A 168 3.30 18.17 -7.48
CA GLY A 168 4.17 19.19 -8.05
C GLY A 168 3.81 20.60 -7.58
N ASP A 169 4.46 21.61 -8.18
CA ASP A 169 4.41 23.01 -7.72
C ASP A 169 3.06 23.72 -7.94
N GLY A 170 2.09 23.07 -8.60
CA GLY A 170 0.74 23.58 -8.83
C GLY A 170 -0.30 22.97 -7.89
N LYS A 171 -1.36 23.72 -7.55
CA LYS A 171 -2.47 23.23 -6.70
C LYS A 171 -3.09 21.90 -7.18
N ASP A 172 -3.08 21.65 -8.49
CA ASP A 172 -3.64 20.46 -9.14
C ASP A 172 -2.60 19.66 -9.95
N ALA A 173 -1.31 19.99 -9.80
CA ALA A 173 -0.23 19.37 -10.55
C ALA A 173 0.19 18.06 -9.86
N TRP A 174 -0.62 17.02 -9.98
CA TRP A 174 -0.19 15.69 -9.54
C TRP A 174 0.77 15.07 -10.54
N GLN A 175 1.74 14.31 -10.03
CA GLN A 175 2.69 13.56 -10.85
C GLN A 175 2.88 12.16 -10.27
N ILE A 176 3.05 11.17 -11.15
CA ILE A 176 3.41 9.81 -10.77
C ILE A 176 4.81 9.47 -11.26
N LYS A 177 5.51 8.64 -10.50
CA LYS A 177 6.83 8.14 -10.86
C LYS A 177 6.79 6.63 -11.02
N THR A 178 7.30 6.17 -12.15
CA THR A 178 7.32 4.76 -12.53
C THR A 178 8.70 4.14 -12.22
N SER A 179 8.77 2.81 -12.09
CA SER A 179 10.03 2.06 -11.89
C SER A 179 11.07 2.32 -12.96
N ASP A 180 10.61 2.61 -14.17
CA ASP A 180 11.42 2.86 -15.35
C ASP A 180 12.03 4.28 -15.33
N GLY A 181 11.67 5.09 -14.33
CA GLY A 181 12.16 6.46 -14.15
C GLY A 181 11.26 7.53 -14.77
N ASP A 182 10.21 7.13 -15.49
CA ASP A 182 9.27 8.05 -16.13
C ASP A 182 8.47 8.83 -15.10
N VAL A 183 8.35 10.13 -15.34
CA VAL A 183 7.53 11.06 -14.54
C VAL A 183 6.38 11.54 -15.40
N ILE A 184 5.16 11.16 -15.01
CA ILE A 184 3.95 11.46 -15.77
C ILE A 184 3.15 12.49 -14.98
N ALA A 185 3.04 13.69 -15.52
CA ALA A 185 2.26 14.77 -14.95
C ALA A 185 0.79 14.66 -15.36
N ARG A 186 -0.10 15.21 -14.54
CA ARG A 186 -1.52 15.30 -14.83
C ARG A 186 -1.74 16.16 -16.07
N THR A 187 -2.37 15.58 -17.08
CA THR A 187 -2.82 16.31 -18.27
C THR A 187 -4.29 16.69 -18.08
N ASN A 188 -4.59 17.99 -18.18
CA ASN A 188 -5.96 18.53 -18.12
C ASN A 188 -6.67 18.28 -19.45
#